data_AF-A0A9X0D9I6-F1
#
_entry.id   AF-A0A9X0D9I6-F1
#
_cell.length_a   1.000
_cell.length_b   1.000
_cell.length_c   1.000
_cell.angle_alpha   90.00
_cell.angle_beta   90.00
_cell.angle_gamma   90.00
#
_symmetry.space_group_name_H-M   'P 1'
#
loop_
_entity.id
_entity.type
_entity.pdbx_description
1 polymer ?
#
loop_
_entity_poly.entity_id
_entity_poly.type
_entity_poly.pdbx_seq_one_letter_code
_entity_poly.pdbx_strand_id
1 'polypeptide(L)'
;MCKAAETPLTEQTWFPGGPPISYFPLPVPDVTRPWGADCSACGGFCGGHYLEPEDTWKYIQEKGTDVCQPKPPSVVLQNTFNSSEKKGEDLLENGSGLKDIAKYVLLTPNEVKICIEHLKGIKSRRQQGAKKAAATRATKKGEKTSSDQQTGCSSSAHYPCSKPDNENMIACVSAHCEIRWYHLSCVGLDHTERVPNVSWLCPGCQDDYSGNSSDDDVLCVCGMPNKVEPMIGCDSEECPIKTVPKDKWFCPRCQ
;
A
#
# COMPACT_ATOMS: atom_id res chain seq x y z
N MET A 1 -6.61 7.77 -39.91
CA MET A 1 -5.40 8.57 -40.18
C MET A 1 -5.29 9.64 -39.11
N CYS A 2 -4.38 9.49 -38.15
CA CYS A 2 -4.16 10.52 -37.13
C CYS A 2 -3.32 11.64 -37.77
N LYS A 3 -3.76 12.90 -37.64
CA LYS A 3 -2.99 14.06 -38.10
C LYS A 3 -1.66 14.08 -37.34
N ALA A 4 -0.55 14.11 -38.06
CA ALA A 4 0.76 14.33 -37.48
C ALA A 4 0.72 15.69 -36.76
N ALA A 5 0.74 15.68 -35.43
CA ALA A 5 0.91 16.89 -34.66
C ALA A 5 2.33 17.39 -34.90
N GLU A 6 2.47 18.58 -35.48
CA GLU A 6 3.75 19.27 -35.57
C GLU A 6 4.27 19.47 -34.14
N THR A 7 5.29 18.72 -33.74
CA THR A 7 6.04 18.98 -32.51
C THR A 7 6.54 20.42 -32.57
N PRO A 8 6.28 21.27 -31.55
CA PRO A 8 6.81 22.62 -31.51
C PRO A 8 8.34 22.56 -31.66
N LEU A 9 8.88 23.26 -32.65
CA LEU A 9 10.33 23.34 -32.93
C LEU A 9 11.14 23.99 -31.80
N THR A 10 10.46 24.62 -30.84
CA THR A 10 11.06 25.31 -29.71
C THR A 10 10.94 24.45 -28.46
N GLU A 11 12.09 24.10 -27.87
CA GLU A 11 12.17 23.40 -26.59
C GLU A 11 11.43 24.21 -25.53
N GLN A 12 10.38 23.64 -24.93
CA GLN A 12 9.62 24.32 -23.90
C GLN A 12 10.47 24.42 -22.62
N THR A 13 10.54 25.60 -22.03
CA THR A 13 11.29 25.86 -20.79
C THR A 13 10.36 26.28 -19.66
N TRP A 14 10.79 26.11 -18.41
CA TRP A 14 10.00 26.50 -17.24
C TRP A 14 9.76 28.02 -17.13
N PHE A 15 10.70 28.81 -17.64
CA PHE A 15 10.62 30.28 -17.79
C PHE A 15 11.52 30.73 -18.96
N PRO A 16 11.39 31.97 -19.50
CA PRO A 16 12.23 32.44 -20.61
C PRO A 16 13.73 32.39 -20.27
N GLY A 17 14.52 31.64 -21.05
CA GLY A 17 15.95 31.40 -20.78
C GLY A 17 16.24 30.40 -19.65
N GLY A 18 15.19 29.78 -19.09
CA GLY A 18 15.28 28.78 -18.03
C GLY A 18 15.56 27.36 -18.55
N PRO A 19 15.59 26.39 -17.63
CA PRO A 19 15.78 24.99 -17.99
C PRO A 19 14.62 24.45 -18.85
N PRO A 20 14.87 23.42 -19.67
CA PRO A 20 13.81 22.74 -20.41
C PRO A 20 12.81 22.10 -19.45
N ILE A 21 11.54 21.94 -19.85
CA ILE A 21 10.50 21.35 -18.99
C ILE A 21 10.85 19.91 -18.57
N SER A 22 11.64 19.21 -19.38
CA SER A 22 12.18 17.89 -19.08
C SER A 22 13.22 17.89 -17.95
N TYR A 23 13.80 19.05 -17.62
CA TYR A 23 14.73 19.17 -16.52
C TYR A 23 13.98 19.22 -15.19
N PHE A 24 14.22 18.20 -14.38
CA PHE A 24 13.80 18.12 -12.99
C PHE A 24 14.97 18.53 -12.10
N PRO A 25 14.89 19.63 -11.33
CA PRO A 25 15.99 20.08 -10.50
C PRO A 25 16.23 19.08 -9.36
N LEU A 26 17.25 18.24 -9.51
CA LEU A 26 17.70 17.39 -8.42
C LEU A 26 18.39 18.24 -7.35
N PRO A 27 18.21 17.92 -6.07
CA PRO A 27 18.76 18.72 -4.99
C PRO A 27 20.29 18.68 -5.03
N VAL A 28 20.92 19.85 -5.01
CA VAL A 28 22.38 20.02 -4.96
C VAL A 28 22.75 20.69 -3.64
N PRO A 29 23.64 20.08 -2.82
CA PRO A 29 24.11 20.70 -1.58
C PRO A 29 24.73 22.08 -1.83
N ASP A 30 24.36 23.04 -1.00
CA ASP A 30 24.86 24.41 -1.03
C ASP A 30 26.28 24.46 -0.46
N VAL A 31 27.25 24.72 -1.33
CA VAL A 31 28.67 24.83 -0.97
C VAL A 31 28.99 26.05 -0.12
N THR A 32 28.15 27.08 -0.14
CA THR A 32 28.33 28.32 0.63
C THR A 32 27.83 28.17 2.07
N ARG A 33 26.87 27.25 2.29
CA ARG A 33 26.33 26.90 3.60
C ARG A 33 26.48 25.40 3.86
N PRO A 34 27.74 24.94 4.04
CA PRO A 34 28.02 23.53 4.25
C PRO A 34 27.51 23.05 5.62
N TRP A 35 27.43 21.73 5.78
CA TRP A 35 27.10 21.09 7.05
C TRP A 35 28.00 21.59 8.19
N GLY A 36 27.39 22.03 9.29
CA GLY A 36 28.07 22.60 10.45
C GLY A 36 28.56 24.04 10.29
N ALA A 37 28.19 24.74 9.20
CA ALA A 37 28.50 26.16 9.04
C ALA A 37 27.77 27.04 10.06
N ASP A 38 28.35 28.21 10.33
CA ASP A 38 27.67 29.27 11.07
C ASP A 38 26.66 29.94 10.13
N CYS A 39 25.39 29.58 10.27
CA CYS A 39 24.31 30.00 9.39
C CYS A 39 23.33 30.89 10.14
N SER A 40 23.20 32.14 9.73
CA SER A 40 22.28 33.12 10.33
C SER A 40 20.80 32.73 10.20
N ALA A 41 20.46 31.89 9.22
CA ALA A 41 19.12 31.37 9.04
C ALA A 41 18.80 30.19 9.97
N CYS A 42 19.81 29.51 10.51
CA CYS A 42 19.63 28.37 11.41
C CYS A 42 19.69 28.85 12.87
N GLY A 43 18.65 28.55 13.66
CA GLY A 43 18.63 28.82 15.10
C GLY A 43 19.47 27.86 15.95
N GLY A 44 20.59 27.35 15.42
CA GLY A 44 21.40 26.30 16.03
C GLY A 44 22.33 25.61 15.04
N PHE A 45 22.61 24.34 15.27
CA PHE A 45 23.46 23.55 14.38
C PHE A 45 22.89 23.48 12.95
N CYS A 46 23.65 23.97 11.97
CA CYS A 46 23.25 23.91 10.57
C CYS A 46 23.52 22.52 9.97
N GLY A 47 22.48 21.80 9.55
CA GLY A 47 22.61 20.56 8.78
C GLY A 47 23.12 20.77 7.35
N GLY A 48 23.33 22.01 6.92
CA GLY A 48 23.58 22.37 5.53
C GLY A 48 22.29 22.61 4.77
N HIS A 49 22.41 23.24 3.59
CA HIS A 49 21.29 23.63 2.75
C HIS A 49 21.41 23.02 1.36
N TYR A 50 20.31 23.03 0.61
CA TYR A 50 20.33 22.80 -0.83
C TYR A 50 20.27 24.15 -1.55
N LEU A 51 20.86 24.22 -2.75
CA LEU A 51 20.74 25.36 -3.64
C LEU A 51 19.27 25.56 -4.06
N GLU A 52 18.91 26.81 -4.32
CA GLU A 52 17.61 27.12 -4.91
C GLU A 52 17.55 26.64 -6.37
N PRO A 53 16.36 26.42 -6.96
CA PRO A 53 16.24 25.82 -8.29
C PRO A 53 17.01 26.55 -9.40
N GLU A 54 17.05 27.88 -9.36
CA GLU A 54 17.77 28.70 -10.35
C GLU A 54 19.28 28.52 -10.25
N ASP A 55 19.81 28.56 -9.03
CA ASP A 55 21.24 28.37 -8.78
C ASP A 55 21.67 26.93 -9.02
N THR A 56 20.80 25.98 -8.70
CA THR A 56 20.97 24.55 -9.02
C THR A 56 21.15 24.36 -10.52
N TRP A 57 20.30 25.00 -11.34
CA TRP A 57 20.39 24.94 -12.80
C TRP A 57 21.72 25.46 -13.33
N LYS A 58 22.13 26.66 -12.90
CA LYS A 58 23.42 27.26 -13.29
C LYS A 58 24.60 26.38 -12.84
N TYR A 59 24.54 25.86 -11.62
CA TYR A 59 25.60 25.04 -11.06
C TYR A 59 25.78 23.71 -11.80
N ILE A 60 24.67 23.05 -12.17
CA ILE A 60 24.69 21.82 -12.97
C ILE A 60 25.18 22.07 -14.40
N GLN A 61 24.87 23.22 -15.00
CA GLN A 61 25.42 23.58 -16.31
C GLN A 61 26.95 23.67 -16.29
N GLU A 62 27.55 24.14 -15.19
CA GLU A 62 29.00 24.26 -15.04
C GLU A 62 29.68 22.95 -14.60
N LYS A 63 29.11 22.24 -13.62
CA LYS A 63 29.74 21.09 -12.95
C LYS A 63 29.20 19.73 -13.39
N GLY A 64 28.15 19.69 -14.19
CA GLY A 64 27.43 18.47 -14.52
C GLY A 64 26.53 17.99 -13.39
N THR A 65 25.97 16.79 -13.54
CA THR A 65 24.96 16.24 -12.63
C THR A 65 25.53 15.43 -11.46
N ASP A 66 26.83 15.14 -11.44
CA ASP A 66 27.46 14.32 -10.39
C ASP A 66 27.42 14.98 -9.00
N VAL A 67 27.19 16.28 -8.95
CA VAL A 67 27.02 17.08 -7.72
C VAL A 67 25.64 16.94 -7.09
N CYS A 68 24.69 16.32 -7.79
CA CYS A 68 23.33 16.13 -7.30
C CYS A 68 23.29 15.05 -6.21
N GLN A 69 22.36 15.19 -5.27
CA GLN A 69 22.00 14.15 -4.31
C GLN A 69 20.63 13.54 -4.63
N PRO A 70 20.55 12.62 -5.60
CA PRO A 70 19.26 12.07 -6.04
C PRO A 70 18.60 11.15 -5.01
N LYS A 71 19.35 10.68 -4.00
CA LYS A 71 18.83 9.75 -2.99
C LYS A 71 18.31 10.52 -1.79
N PRO A 72 17.02 10.39 -1.44
CA PRO A 72 16.49 11.06 -0.27
C PRO A 72 17.10 10.47 1.02
N PRO A 73 17.17 11.25 2.12
CA PRO A 73 17.76 10.83 3.39
C PRO A 73 17.22 9.49 3.90
N SER A 74 15.91 9.25 3.80
CA SER A 74 15.27 8.01 4.28
C SER A 74 15.84 6.75 3.62
N VAL A 75 16.11 6.80 2.31
CA VAL A 75 16.67 5.67 1.55
C VAL A 75 18.12 5.45 1.94
N VAL A 76 18.89 6.53 2.08
CA VAL A 76 20.30 6.44 2.50
C VAL A 76 20.39 5.82 3.89
N LEU A 77 19.63 6.34 4.86
CA LEU A 77 19.60 5.86 6.24
C LEU A 77 19.14 4.39 6.35
N GLN A 78 18.14 4.01 5.57
CA GLN A 78 17.68 2.62 5.53
C GLN A 78 18.77 1.69 4.97
N ASN A 79 19.46 2.10 3.90
CA ASN A 79 20.51 1.30 3.29
C ASN A 79 21.75 1.18 4.18
N THR A 80 22.17 2.27 4.84
CA THR A 80 23.30 2.26 5.78
C THR A 80 22.98 1.36 6.97
N PHE A 81 21.78 1.48 7.55
CA PHE A 81 21.30 0.60 8.63
C PHE A 81 21.27 -0.87 8.21
N ASN A 82 20.65 -1.20 7.08
CA ASN A 82 20.59 -2.59 6.62
C ASN A 82 21.99 -3.17 6.35
N SER A 83 22.94 -2.34 5.92
CA SER A 83 24.32 -2.76 5.67
C SER A 83 25.09 -2.97 6.96
N SER A 84 24.93 -2.11 7.97
CA SER A 84 25.57 -2.27 9.28
C SER A 84 25.05 -3.52 10.00
N GLU A 85 23.75 -3.79 9.92
CA GLU A 85 23.13 -4.98 10.51
C GLU A 85 23.67 -6.28 9.87
N LYS A 86 24.00 -6.27 8.58
CA LYS A 86 24.64 -7.41 7.91
C LYS A 86 26.08 -7.64 8.38
N LYS A 87 26.77 -6.56 8.76
CA LYS A 87 28.14 -6.60 9.29
C LYS A 87 28.20 -6.85 10.80
N GLY A 88 27.08 -6.71 11.50
CA GLY A 88 27.02 -6.80 12.97
C GLY A 88 27.56 -5.54 13.67
N GLU A 89 27.52 -4.39 13.00
CA GLU A 89 28.02 -3.11 13.52
C GLU A 89 26.88 -2.26 14.08
N ASP A 90 27.05 -1.68 15.28
CA ASP A 90 26.13 -0.68 15.81
C ASP A 90 26.55 0.74 15.36
N LEU A 91 25.73 1.35 14.50
CA LEU A 91 25.93 2.72 14.00
C LEU A 91 25.86 3.80 15.09
N LEU A 92 25.26 3.51 16.25
CA LEU A 92 25.13 4.47 17.35
C LEU A 92 26.33 4.46 18.30
N GLU A 93 27.13 3.39 18.30
CA GLU A 93 28.34 3.29 19.14
C GLU A 93 29.52 4.05 18.53
N ASN A 94 29.55 4.17 17.21
CA ASN A 94 30.60 4.86 16.46
C ASN A 94 30.22 6.32 16.17
N GLY A 95 30.57 7.23 17.09
CA GLY A 95 30.25 8.66 16.99
C GLY A 95 30.78 9.37 15.73
N SER A 96 31.84 8.86 15.08
CA SER A 96 32.32 9.36 13.78
C SER A 96 31.41 8.97 12.63
N GLY A 97 31.00 7.70 12.55
CA GLY A 97 30.14 7.19 11.48
C GLY A 97 28.76 7.88 11.45
N LEU A 98 28.21 8.22 12.63
CA LEU A 98 26.96 8.97 12.72
C LEU A 98 27.08 10.38 12.09
N LYS A 99 28.22 11.06 12.32
CA LYS A 99 28.48 12.40 11.77
C LYS A 99 28.67 12.35 10.25
N ASP A 100 29.35 11.33 9.74
CA ASP A 100 29.56 11.17 8.30
C ASP A 100 28.23 10.94 7.57
N ILE A 101 27.36 10.11 8.15
CA ILE A 101 26.00 9.91 7.63
C ILE A 101 25.21 11.22 7.67
N ALA A 102 25.23 11.92 8.81
CA ALA A 102 24.54 13.20 8.99
C ALA A 102 24.99 14.25 7.97
N LYS A 103 26.31 14.35 7.74
CA LYS A 103 26.90 15.22 6.72
C LYS A 103 26.43 14.82 5.32
N TYR A 104 26.38 13.53 5.01
CA TYR A 104 25.99 13.08 3.69
C TYR A 104 24.52 13.38 3.38
N VAL A 105 23.61 13.25 4.34
CA VAL A 105 22.17 13.49 4.14
C VAL A 105 21.69 14.90 4.51
N LEU A 106 22.63 15.80 4.86
CA LEU A 106 22.35 17.16 5.35
C LEU A 106 21.34 17.24 6.51
N LEU A 107 21.45 16.31 7.46
CA LEU A 107 20.67 16.31 8.70
C LEU A 107 21.58 16.54 9.90
N THR A 108 20.99 16.90 11.04
CA THR A 108 21.73 16.95 12.29
C THR A 108 22.05 15.54 12.80
N PRO A 109 23.13 15.34 13.59
CA PRO A 109 23.44 14.04 14.19
C PRO A 109 22.29 13.48 15.04
N ASN A 110 21.54 14.36 15.70
CA ASN A 110 20.41 13.97 16.53
C ASN A 110 19.24 13.41 15.70
N GLU A 111 18.91 14.05 14.57
CA GLU A 111 17.88 13.54 13.66
C GLU A 111 18.26 12.18 13.08
N VAL A 112 19.52 12.02 12.65
CA VAL A 112 20.03 10.73 12.18
C VAL A 112 19.89 9.67 13.27
N LYS A 113 20.29 9.99 14.51
CA LYS A 113 20.14 9.09 15.66
C LYS A 113 18.69 8.63 15.83
N ILE A 114 17.73 9.56 15.84
CA ILE A 114 16.29 9.26 15.96
C ILE A 114 15.83 8.33 14.83
N CYS A 115 16.27 8.59 13.59
CA CYS A 115 15.94 7.73 12.46
C CYS A 115 16.50 6.31 12.61
N ILE A 116 17.75 6.16 13.06
CA ILE A 116 18.38 4.86 13.27
C ILE A 116 17.69 4.09 14.41
N GLU A 117 17.37 4.75 15.53
CA GLU A 117 16.59 4.16 16.63
C GLU A 117 15.21 3.70 16.17
N HIS A 118 14.54 4.49 15.33
CA HIS A 118 13.27 4.11 14.73
C HIS A 118 13.38 2.83 13.87
N LEU A 119 14.42 2.73 13.04
CA LEU A 119 14.69 1.54 12.21
C LEU A 119 14.97 0.30 13.06
N LYS A 120 15.78 0.43 14.13
CA LYS A 120 16.00 -0.63 15.13
C LYS A 120 14.67 -1.10 15.73
N GLY A 121 13.81 -0.15 16.12
CA GLY A 121 12.48 -0.43 16.66
C GLY A 121 11.58 -1.18 15.67
N ILE A 122 11.54 -0.76 14.41
CA ILE A 122 10.78 -1.47 13.35
C ILE A 122 11.27 -2.91 13.22
N LYS A 123 12.59 -3.11 13.14
CA LYS A 123 13.19 -4.44 12.98
C LYS A 123 12.81 -5.35 14.16
N SER A 124 12.95 -4.85 15.39
CA SER A 124 12.58 -5.60 16.60
C SER A 124 11.11 -6.04 16.57
N ARG A 125 10.19 -5.11 16.24
CA ARG A 125 8.76 -5.43 16.11
C ARG A 125 8.50 -6.47 15.00
N ARG A 126 9.17 -6.37 13.85
CA ARG A 126 9.06 -7.37 12.76
C ARG A 126 9.53 -8.75 13.20
N GLN A 127 10.63 -8.84 13.95
CA GLN A 127 11.14 -10.10 14.50
C GLN A 127 10.17 -10.71 15.52
N GLN A 128 9.60 -9.91 16.40
CA GLN A 128 8.58 -10.37 17.36
C GLN A 128 7.33 -10.87 16.64
N GLY A 129 6.87 -10.15 15.61
CA GLY A 129 5.76 -10.58 14.76
C GLY A 129 6.05 -11.91 14.06
N ALA A 130 7.25 -12.08 13.52
CA ALA A 130 7.68 -13.33 12.88
C ALA A 130 7.74 -14.50 13.88
N LYS A 131 8.27 -14.28 15.09
CA LYS A 131 8.29 -15.29 16.17
C LYS A 131 6.88 -15.70 16.58
N LYS A 132 5.97 -14.74 16.76
CA LYS A 132 4.56 -15.00 17.09
C LYS A 132 3.88 -15.80 15.97
N ALA A 133 4.07 -15.41 14.72
CA ALA A 133 3.53 -16.14 13.57
C ALA A 133 4.08 -17.57 13.46
N ALA A 134 5.38 -17.77 13.73
CA ALA A 134 6.00 -19.10 13.76
C ALA A 134 5.42 -19.97 14.89
N ALA A 135 5.23 -19.41 16.09
CA ALA A 135 4.62 -20.11 17.21
C ALA A 135 3.18 -20.55 16.89
N THR A 136 2.35 -19.66 16.32
CA THR A 136 0.97 -19.99 15.90
C THR A 136 0.94 -21.08 14.82
N ARG A 137 1.92 -21.11 13.90
CA ARG A 137 2.03 -22.18 12.89
C ARG A 137 2.44 -23.51 13.53
N ALA A 138 3.31 -23.48 14.53
CA ALA A 138 3.75 -24.69 15.24
C ALA A 138 2.63 -25.33 16.05
N THR A 139 1.82 -24.54 16.77
CA THR A 139 0.67 -25.06 17.53
C THR A 139 -0.38 -25.70 16.61
N LYS A 140 -0.74 -25.04 15.50
CA LYS A 140 -1.67 -25.59 14.50
C LYS A 140 -1.17 -26.87 13.83
N LYS A 141 0.15 -27.06 13.72
CA LYS A 141 0.73 -28.29 13.17
C LYS A 141 0.67 -29.45 14.17
N GLY A 142 0.86 -29.17 15.46
CA GLY A 142 0.74 -30.17 16.53
C GLY A 142 -0.68 -30.69 16.74
N GLU A 143 -1.70 -29.85 16.53
CA GLU A 143 -3.12 -30.25 16.64
C GLU A 143 -3.58 -31.17 15.49
N LYS A 144 -2.90 -31.16 14.34
CA LYS A 144 -3.23 -32.04 13.20
C LYS A 144 -2.64 -33.44 13.29
N THR A 145 -1.76 -33.73 14.25
CA THR A 145 -1.10 -35.04 14.41
C THR A 145 -1.70 -35.92 15.50
N SER A 146 -2.78 -35.50 16.17
CA SER A 146 -3.30 -36.17 17.37
C SER A 146 -4.79 -36.53 17.33
N SER A 147 -5.47 -36.45 16.18
CA SER A 147 -6.89 -36.81 16.05
C SER A 147 -7.17 -37.67 14.82
N ASP A 148 -6.57 -38.86 14.82
CA ASP A 148 -7.14 -40.02 14.12
C ASP A 148 -7.55 -41.06 15.16
N GLN A 149 -8.50 -40.69 16.03
CA GLN A 149 -9.36 -41.63 16.75
C GLN A 149 -10.61 -40.92 17.28
N GLN A 150 -11.72 -41.44 16.78
CA GLN A 150 -13.13 -41.16 17.02
C GLN A 150 -13.49 -41.14 18.52
N THR A 151 -14.23 -40.13 19.01
CA THR A 151 -15.38 -40.26 19.96
C THR A 151 -15.90 -38.90 20.46
N GLY A 152 -17.22 -38.69 20.36
CA GLY A 152 -18.01 -38.15 21.48
C GLY A 152 -18.08 -36.63 21.71
N CYS A 153 -19.02 -35.98 21.03
CA CYS A 153 -19.93 -34.91 21.50
C CYS A 153 -19.68 -34.22 22.87
N SER A 154 -19.55 -32.88 22.84
CA SER A 154 -20.35 -31.98 23.70
C SER A 154 -20.42 -30.55 23.15
N SER A 155 -21.61 -30.22 22.66
CA SER A 155 -22.30 -28.93 22.50
C SER A 155 -21.52 -27.61 22.66
N SER A 156 -21.31 -26.92 21.54
CA SER A 156 -21.74 -25.53 21.37
C SER A 156 -21.95 -25.24 19.88
N ALA A 157 -22.91 -24.38 19.58
CA ALA A 157 -23.69 -24.33 18.36
C ALA A 157 -22.98 -23.78 17.11
N HIS A 158 -23.66 -23.98 15.97
CA HIS A 158 -23.60 -23.21 14.71
C HIS A 158 -22.79 -23.69 13.50
N TYR A 159 -22.76 -25.00 13.18
CA TYR A 159 -22.48 -25.42 11.79
C TYR A 159 -23.26 -26.68 11.40
N PRO A 160 -23.76 -26.82 10.15
CA PRO A 160 -24.46 -28.02 9.67
C PRO A 160 -23.64 -29.31 9.75
N CYS A 161 -22.31 -29.21 9.82
CA CYS A 161 -21.41 -30.35 9.73
C CYS A 161 -20.52 -30.58 10.96
N SER A 162 -20.60 -29.70 11.98
CA SER A 162 -19.77 -29.75 13.21
C SER A 162 -18.26 -29.89 12.98
N LYS A 163 -17.75 -29.57 11.78
CA LYS A 163 -16.32 -29.61 11.43
C LYS A 163 -15.69 -28.24 11.65
N PRO A 164 -14.39 -28.18 11.99
CA PRO A 164 -13.69 -26.90 12.19
C PRO A 164 -13.58 -26.10 10.88
N ASP A 165 -13.46 -24.78 11.05
CA ASP A 165 -13.26 -23.84 9.94
C ASP A 165 -12.02 -24.21 9.12
N ASN A 166 -12.12 -24.09 7.80
CA ASN A 166 -11.01 -24.31 6.88
C ASN A 166 -10.97 -23.20 5.82
N GLU A 167 -9.93 -23.19 4.98
CA GLU A 167 -9.74 -22.17 3.92
C GLU A 167 -10.81 -22.25 2.81
N ASN A 168 -11.68 -23.26 2.84
CA ASN A 168 -12.71 -23.53 1.87
C ASN A 168 -14.12 -23.31 2.48
N MET A 169 -14.38 -22.06 2.85
CA MET A 169 -15.69 -21.64 3.35
C MET A 169 -16.26 -20.48 2.53
N ILE A 170 -17.59 -20.45 2.44
CA ILE A 170 -18.37 -19.42 1.75
C ILE A 170 -19.33 -18.74 2.75
N ALA A 171 -19.49 -17.43 2.64
CA ALA A 171 -20.36 -16.65 3.52
C ALA A 171 -21.72 -16.40 2.89
N CYS A 172 -22.80 -16.64 3.63
CA CYS A 172 -24.14 -16.20 3.24
C CYS A 172 -24.25 -14.68 3.37
N VAL A 173 -24.70 -14.01 2.31
CA VAL A 173 -24.83 -12.54 2.28
C VAL A 173 -26.06 -11.99 2.99
N SER A 174 -27.04 -12.84 3.34
CA SER A 174 -28.24 -12.39 4.03
C SER A 174 -27.90 -11.90 5.44
N ALA A 175 -28.27 -10.64 5.73
CA ALA A 175 -27.99 -10.01 7.01
C ALA A 175 -28.65 -10.73 8.20
N HIS A 176 -29.76 -11.43 7.94
CA HIS A 176 -30.56 -12.16 8.92
C HIS A 176 -30.26 -13.66 8.98
N CYS A 177 -29.21 -14.12 8.29
CA CYS A 177 -28.83 -15.54 8.33
C CYS A 177 -28.16 -15.90 9.67
N GLU A 178 -28.72 -16.88 10.37
CA GLU A 178 -28.18 -17.37 11.65
C GLU A 178 -26.85 -18.10 11.50
N ILE A 179 -26.61 -18.75 10.35
CA ILE A 179 -25.36 -19.44 10.04
C ILE A 179 -24.67 -18.67 8.91
N ARG A 180 -23.61 -17.95 9.24
CA ARG A 180 -22.94 -17.09 8.26
C ARG A 180 -21.96 -17.81 7.36
N TRP A 181 -21.38 -18.92 7.80
CA TRP A 181 -20.28 -19.58 7.10
C TRP A 181 -20.58 -21.06 6.87
N TYR A 182 -20.33 -21.52 5.65
CA TYR A 182 -20.55 -22.88 5.23
C TYR A 182 -19.30 -23.42 4.54
N HIS A 183 -18.93 -24.68 4.77
CA HIS A 183 -17.92 -25.30 3.91
C HIS A 183 -18.51 -25.51 2.52
N LEU A 184 -17.72 -25.24 1.48
CA LEU A 184 -18.13 -25.44 0.08
C LEU A 184 -18.74 -26.83 -0.15
N SER A 185 -18.08 -27.88 0.36
CA SER A 185 -18.55 -29.27 0.24
C SER A 185 -19.85 -29.57 1.00
N CYS A 186 -20.18 -28.82 2.06
CA CYS A 186 -21.42 -28.99 2.80
C CYS A 186 -22.64 -28.40 2.07
N VAL A 187 -22.40 -27.52 1.09
CA VAL A 187 -23.44 -26.90 0.26
C VAL A 187 -23.33 -27.34 -1.20
N GLY A 188 -22.62 -28.43 -1.47
CA GLY A 188 -22.50 -29.04 -2.79
C GLY A 188 -21.64 -28.27 -3.79
N LEU A 189 -20.84 -27.31 -3.33
CA LEU A 189 -19.88 -26.57 -4.17
C LEU A 189 -18.53 -27.29 -4.17
N ASP A 190 -17.92 -27.37 -5.35
CA ASP A 190 -16.60 -27.99 -5.50
C ASP A 190 -15.46 -27.03 -5.09
N HIS A 191 -14.26 -27.58 -4.91
CA HIS A 191 -13.06 -26.81 -4.53
C HIS A 191 -12.25 -26.34 -5.74
N THR A 192 -12.68 -26.68 -6.96
CA THR A 192 -11.89 -26.58 -8.19
C THR A 192 -12.41 -25.49 -9.12
N GLU A 193 -13.67 -25.11 -8.99
CA GLU A 193 -14.26 -23.98 -9.65
C GLU A 193 -14.02 -22.72 -8.81
N ARG A 194 -13.62 -21.66 -9.51
CA ARG A 194 -13.42 -20.35 -8.92
C ARG A 194 -14.75 -19.93 -8.30
N VAL A 195 -14.86 -19.99 -6.96
CA VAL A 195 -16.05 -19.58 -6.20
C VAL A 195 -16.55 -18.29 -6.83
N PRO A 196 -17.76 -18.27 -7.40
CA PRO A 196 -18.18 -17.16 -8.21
C PRO A 196 -18.14 -15.91 -7.34
N ASN A 197 -17.53 -14.85 -7.86
CA ASN A 197 -17.23 -13.61 -7.15
C ASN A 197 -18.51 -12.77 -6.96
N VAL A 198 -19.59 -13.43 -6.56
CA VAL A 198 -20.97 -12.96 -6.49
C VAL A 198 -21.57 -13.35 -5.15
N SER A 199 -22.48 -12.51 -4.68
CA SER A 199 -23.17 -12.62 -3.40
C SER A 199 -23.91 -13.96 -3.26
N TRP A 200 -23.32 -14.92 -2.56
CA TRP A 200 -23.89 -16.25 -2.35
C TRP A 200 -24.88 -16.26 -1.17
N LEU A 201 -26.04 -16.88 -1.40
CA LEU A 201 -27.06 -17.14 -0.37
C LEU A 201 -27.06 -18.63 -0.05
N CYS A 202 -27.21 -18.98 1.22
CA CYS A 202 -27.37 -20.38 1.62
C CYS A 202 -28.74 -20.92 1.19
N PRO A 203 -28.93 -22.25 1.10
CA PRO A 203 -30.20 -22.84 0.67
C PRO A 203 -31.41 -22.30 1.44
N GLY A 204 -31.29 -22.11 2.76
CA GLY A 204 -32.37 -21.53 3.57
C GLY A 204 -32.72 -20.08 3.18
N CYS A 205 -31.72 -19.24 2.90
CA CYS A 205 -31.98 -17.85 2.48
C CYS A 205 -32.31 -17.72 0.99
N GLN A 206 -31.99 -18.70 0.15
CA GLN A 206 -32.42 -18.72 -1.26
C GLN A 206 -33.93 -18.95 -1.37
N ASP A 207 -34.45 -19.86 -0.56
CA ASP A 207 -35.89 -20.17 -0.53
C ASP A 207 -36.71 -18.93 -0.09
N ASP A 208 -36.24 -18.20 0.92
CA ASP A 208 -36.87 -16.95 1.39
C ASP A 208 -36.85 -15.81 0.35
N TYR A 209 -35.82 -15.76 -0.50
CA TYR A 209 -35.64 -14.68 -1.49
C TYR A 209 -36.56 -14.84 -2.70
N SER A 210 -37.06 -16.05 -2.96
CA SER A 210 -37.97 -16.33 -4.07
C SER A 210 -39.42 -15.88 -3.83
N GLY A 211 -39.71 -15.28 -2.67
CA GLY A 211 -41.06 -14.93 -2.21
C GLY A 211 -41.42 -13.45 -2.10
N ASN A 212 -40.53 -12.49 -2.39
CA ASN A 212 -40.91 -11.06 -2.34
C ASN A 212 -40.03 -10.20 -3.26
N SER A 213 -40.49 -9.99 -4.49
CA SER A 213 -39.95 -8.95 -5.38
C SER A 213 -40.62 -7.61 -5.07
N SER A 214 -39.89 -6.69 -4.47
CA SER A 214 -40.14 -5.27 -4.70
C SER A 214 -38.83 -4.65 -5.14
N ASP A 215 -38.80 -4.26 -6.41
CA ASP A 215 -37.82 -3.38 -7.03
C ASP A 215 -37.31 -2.31 -6.05
N ASP A 216 -35.99 -2.18 -5.88
CA ASP A 216 -35.28 -0.88 -5.75
C ASP A 216 -33.80 -0.95 -5.31
N ASP A 217 -33.18 -2.12 -5.13
CA ASP A 217 -31.75 -2.17 -4.72
C ASP A 217 -30.78 -2.52 -5.86
N VAL A 218 -30.52 -1.55 -6.74
CA VAL A 218 -29.35 -1.60 -7.64
C VAL A 218 -28.08 -1.35 -6.82
N LEU A 219 -27.36 -2.42 -6.49
CA LEU A 219 -26.14 -2.39 -5.67
C LEU A 219 -24.89 -2.01 -6.49
N CYS A 220 -24.07 -1.12 -5.92
CA CYS A 220 -22.69 -0.84 -6.34
C CYS A 220 -21.86 -2.15 -6.36
N VAL A 221 -20.82 -2.23 -7.20
CA VAL A 221 -19.81 -3.33 -7.17
C VAL A 221 -19.17 -3.47 -5.77
N CYS A 222 -19.21 -2.40 -4.97
CA CYS A 222 -18.76 -2.33 -3.60
C CYS A 222 -19.76 -2.83 -2.54
N GLY A 223 -20.98 -3.23 -2.93
CA GLY A 223 -21.99 -3.79 -2.03
C GLY A 223 -22.58 -2.82 -1.00
N MET A 224 -22.35 -1.51 -1.14
CA MET A 224 -22.90 -0.51 -0.22
C MET A 224 -24.25 0.03 -0.71
N PRO A 225 -25.23 0.21 0.20
CA PRO A 225 -26.51 0.80 -0.14
C PRO A 225 -26.37 2.29 -0.48
N ASN A 226 -27.21 2.71 -1.42
CA ASN A 226 -27.18 4.02 -2.08
C ASN A 226 -27.61 5.15 -1.12
N LYS A 227 -26.66 5.80 -0.42
CA LYS A 227 -27.01 6.95 0.45
C LYS A 227 -26.12 8.19 0.36
N VAL A 228 -25.09 8.24 -0.50
CA VAL A 228 -24.34 9.50 -0.67
C VAL A 228 -23.67 9.58 -2.04
N GLU A 229 -24.07 10.60 -2.81
CA GLU A 229 -23.55 11.10 -4.11
C GLU A 229 -23.98 10.35 -5.40
N PRO A 230 -24.25 11.09 -6.51
CA PRO A 230 -24.83 10.51 -7.72
C PRO A 230 -23.83 9.64 -8.48
N MET A 231 -24.10 8.33 -8.54
CA MET A 231 -23.30 7.38 -9.32
C MET A 231 -23.46 7.64 -10.84
N ILE A 232 -22.35 7.57 -11.57
CA ILE A 232 -22.33 7.56 -13.04
C ILE A 232 -22.68 6.14 -13.51
N GLY A 233 -23.80 5.97 -14.20
CA GLY A 233 -24.19 4.68 -14.77
C GLY A 233 -23.69 4.51 -16.20
N CYS A 234 -23.68 3.26 -16.65
CA CYS A 234 -23.17 2.85 -17.95
C CYS A 234 -24.31 2.78 -18.99
N ASP A 235 -24.10 3.32 -20.18
CA ASP A 235 -25.08 3.33 -21.28
C ASP A 235 -25.13 2.04 -22.12
N SER A 236 -24.53 0.94 -21.65
CA SER A 236 -24.61 -0.34 -22.36
C SER A 236 -25.91 -1.06 -21.98
N GLU A 237 -26.68 -1.51 -22.98
CA GLU A 237 -28.02 -2.08 -22.79
C GLU A 237 -28.03 -3.32 -21.88
N GLU A 238 -26.94 -4.08 -21.90
CA GLU A 238 -26.71 -5.31 -21.13
C GLU A 238 -25.97 -5.06 -19.79
N CYS A 239 -25.67 -3.81 -19.44
CA CYS A 239 -24.95 -3.50 -18.21
C CYS A 239 -25.89 -3.49 -16.99
N PRO A 240 -25.56 -4.19 -15.90
CA PRO A 240 -26.36 -4.18 -14.67
C PRO A 240 -26.22 -2.88 -13.86
N ILE A 241 -25.29 -1.98 -14.20
CA ILE A 241 -25.07 -0.69 -13.52
C ILE A 241 -25.80 0.41 -14.30
N LYS A 242 -27.08 0.63 -13.96
CA LYS A 242 -27.94 1.63 -14.60
C LYS A 242 -28.23 2.77 -13.63
N THR A 243 -27.60 3.93 -13.86
CA THR A 243 -28.05 5.22 -13.34
C THR A 243 -27.79 6.30 -14.40
N VAL A 244 -28.70 7.25 -14.53
CA VAL A 244 -28.72 8.18 -15.66
C VAL A 244 -28.16 9.56 -15.26
N PRO A 245 -27.06 10.01 -15.88
CA PRO A 245 -26.80 11.43 -16.10
C PRO A 245 -26.83 11.80 -17.60
N LYS A 246 -26.82 13.10 -17.89
CA LYS A 246 -27.20 13.71 -19.19
C LYS A 246 -26.24 13.49 -20.36
N ASP A 247 -25.08 12.86 -20.15
CA ASP A 247 -24.04 12.65 -21.17
C ASP A 247 -23.62 11.18 -21.23
N LYS A 248 -23.37 10.67 -22.44
CA LYS A 248 -23.10 9.25 -22.66
C LYS A 248 -21.77 8.80 -22.02
N TRP A 249 -21.81 7.75 -21.19
CA TRP A 249 -20.64 7.15 -20.55
C TRP A 249 -20.69 5.62 -20.56
N PHE A 250 -19.55 4.98 -20.86
CA PHE A 250 -19.37 3.53 -20.82
C PHE A 250 -18.35 3.15 -19.76
N CYS A 251 -18.70 2.19 -18.89
CA CYS A 251 -17.80 1.69 -17.86
C CYS A 251 -16.66 0.84 -18.45
N PRO A 252 -15.55 0.63 -17.72
CA PRO A 252 -14.42 -0.19 -18.21
C PRO A 252 -14.77 -1.64 -18.58
N ARG A 253 -15.94 -2.15 -18.16
CA ARG A 253 -16.45 -3.48 -18.53
C ARG A 253 -17.19 -3.48 -19.87
N CYS A 254 -17.66 -2.32 -20.32
CA CYS A 254 -18.48 -2.15 -21.53
C CYS A 254 -17.84 -1.22 -22.57
N GLN A 255 -16.59 -0.78 -22.36
CA GLN A 255 -15.75 -0.13 -23.37
C GLN A 255 -15.09 -1.16 -24.28
#